data_AF-A0ABD3W142-F1
#
_entry.id   AF-A0ABD3W142-F1
#
_cell.length_a   1.000
_cell.length_b   1.000
_cell.length_c   1.000
_cell.angle_alpha   90.00
_cell.angle_beta   90.00
_cell.angle_gamma   90.00
#
_symmetry.space_group_name_H-M   'P 1'
#
loop_
_entity.id
_entity.type
_entity.pdbx_description
1 polymer ?
#
loop_
_entity_poly.entity_id
_entity_poly.type
_entity_poly.pdbx_seq_one_letter_code
_entity_poly.pdbx_strand_id
1 'polypeptide(L)'
;SGEVLIAQEFLSACSSVDEIAAVLGHELAHYALSHPAERFSSFKLANIIYIIGLMVPIWFCIARLTYAVLAQSICTVLKFLCIYLPPMRQHEKEADIVGLQMMAKACYDARAATVIFTKLSEFVEEMEELPKRTPDNELHFKVIDCFATHPAFPLRIEHMEKLIPEVLKLRTQCNCPTLKSDPRQKLYARKQKKDEIKKKISTSY
;
A
#
# COMPACT_ATOMS: atom_id res chain seq x y z
N SER A 1 14.57 -17.77 4.34
CA SER A 1 14.20 -17.14 5.61
C SER A 1 13.05 -16.18 5.33
N GLY A 2 11.92 -16.36 5.99
CA GLY A 2 10.75 -15.48 5.84
C GLY A 2 10.68 -14.57 7.06
N GLU A 3 11.15 -13.34 6.93
CA GLU A 3 11.02 -12.32 7.96
C GLU A 3 9.87 -11.39 7.55
N VAL A 4 8.88 -11.26 8.44
CA VAL A 4 7.79 -10.29 8.30
C VAL A 4 8.11 -9.13 9.23
N LEU A 5 8.40 -7.97 8.66
CA LEU A 5 8.73 -6.75 9.40
C LEU A 5 7.46 -5.92 9.56
N ILE A 6 6.93 -5.84 10.78
CA ILE A 6 5.83 -4.93 11.11
C ILE A 6 6.42 -3.73 11.83
N ALA A 7 6.21 -2.54 11.25
CA ALA A 7 6.59 -1.29 11.91
C ALA A 7 5.78 -1.14 13.21
N GLN A 8 6.44 -0.89 14.34
CA GLN A 8 5.82 -0.77 15.67
C GLN A 8 4.76 0.34 15.72
N GLU A 9 4.91 1.32 14.85
CA GLU A 9 4.02 2.45 14.63
C GLU A 9 2.63 2.01 14.12
N PHE A 10 2.55 0.94 13.32
CA PHE A 10 1.27 0.37 12.89
C PHE A 10 0.48 -0.26 14.03
N LEU A 11 1.17 -0.92 14.96
CA LEU A 11 0.53 -1.51 16.13
C LEU A 11 -0.10 -0.43 17.01
N SER A 12 0.48 0.77 17.03
CA SER A 12 -0.08 1.92 17.77
C SER A 12 -1.35 2.50 17.14
N ALA A 13 -1.50 2.38 15.82
CA ALA A 13 -2.72 2.80 15.09
C ALA A 13 -3.86 1.78 15.19
N CYS A 14 -3.53 0.50 15.42
CA CYS A 14 -4.49 -0.58 15.53
C CYS A 14 -5.22 -0.52 16.88
N SER A 15 -6.55 -0.52 16.83
CA SER A 15 -7.39 -0.50 18.04
C SER A 15 -7.97 -1.87 18.40
N SER A 16 -7.72 -2.89 17.57
CA SER A 16 -8.22 -4.25 17.77
C SER A 16 -7.27 -5.30 17.19
N VAL A 17 -7.40 -6.54 17.67
CA VAL A 17 -6.63 -7.68 17.14
C VAL A 17 -6.99 -7.95 15.67
N ASP A 18 -8.24 -7.71 15.26
CA ASP A 18 -8.68 -7.88 13.88
C ASP A 18 -8.00 -6.86 12.94
N GLU A 19 -7.72 -5.63 13.42
CA GLU A 19 -6.97 -4.62 12.65
C GLU A 19 -5.49 -5.04 12.48
N ILE A 20 -4.88 -5.62 13.53
CA ILE A 20 -3.52 -6.17 13.46
C ILE A 20 -3.46 -7.35 12.49
N ALA A 21 -4.45 -8.24 12.55
CA ALA A 21 -4.56 -9.38 11.66
C ALA A 21 -4.72 -8.96 10.19
N ALA A 22 -5.33 -7.80 9.92
CA ALA A 22 -5.43 -7.27 8.56
C ALA A 22 -4.08 -6.85 7.99
N VAL A 23 -3.27 -6.12 8.77
CA VAL A 23 -1.92 -5.72 8.36
C VAL A 23 -1.03 -6.96 8.18
N LEU A 24 -1.05 -7.87 9.16
CA LEU A 24 -0.25 -9.10 9.08
C LEU A 24 -0.69 -10.00 7.91
N GLY A 25 -2.00 -10.11 7.67
CA GLY A 25 -2.54 -10.90 6.57
C GLY A 25 -2.13 -10.36 5.21
N HIS A 26 -2.03 -9.04 5.07
CA HIS A 26 -1.53 -8.37 3.87
C HIS A 26 -0.03 -8.65 3.63
N GLU A 27 0.81 -8.49 4.65
CA GLU A 27 2.25 -8.79 4.55
C GLU A 27 2.52 -10.28 4.27
N LEU A 28 1.76 -11.16 4.92
CA LEU A 28 1.85 -12.59 4.66
C LEU A 28 1.40 -12.95 3.24
N ALA A 29 0.40 -12.24 2.69
CA ALA A 29 -0.02 -12.40 1.32
C ALA A 29 1.07 -11.96 0.33
N HIS A 30 1.77 -10.85 0.59
CA HIS A 30 2.93 -10.45 -0.20
C HIS A 30 4.02 -11.53 -0.22
N TYR A 31 4.29 -12.14 0.93
CA TYR A 31 5.23 -13.26 1.02
C TYR A 31 4.73 -14.50 0.27
N ALA A 32 3.46 -14.89 0.47
CA ALA A 32 2.87 -16.07 -0.16
C ALA A 32 2.83 -15.96 -1.68
N LEU A 33 2.60 -14.75 -2.21
CA LEU A 33 2.59 -14.45 -3.64
C LEU A 33 4.00 -14.18 -4.21
N SER A 34 5.05 -14.22 -3.39
CA SER A 34 6.44 -13.98 -3.81
C SER A 34 6.67 -12.63 -4.49
N HIS A 35 5.81 -11.63 -4.25
CA HIS A 35 5.95 -10.27 -4.80
C HIS A 35 7.35 -9.65 -4.55
N PRO A 36 8.01 -9.84 -3.39
CA PRO A 36 9.37 -9.34 -3.19
C PRO A 36 10.40 -9.96 -4.15
N ALA A 37 10.26 -11.26 -4.46
CA ALA A 37 11.14 -11.97 -5.37
C ALA A 37 10.90 -11.53 -6.83
N GLU A 38 9.64 -11.34 -7.22
CA GLU A 38 9.26 -10.80 -8.53
C GLU A 38 9.77 -9.36 -8.72
N ARG A 39 9.65 -8.51 -7.69
CA ARG A 39 10.19 -7.15 -7.69
C ARG A 39 11.70 -7.16 -7.87
N PHE A 40 12.41 -8.05 -7.18
CA PHE A 40 13.85 -8.18 -7.31
C PHE A 40 14.29 -8.70 -8.68
N SER A 41 13.57 -9.68 -9.24
CA SER A 41 13.79 -10.18 -10.60
C SER A 41 13.56 -9.10 -11.65
N SER A 42 12.45 -8.35 -11.53
CA SER A 42 12.12 -7.22 -12.41
C SER A 42 13.17 -6.12 -12.34
N PHE A 43 13.68 -5.81 -11.15
CA PHE A 43 14.78 -4.86 -10.96
C PHE A 43 16.08 -5.33 -11.61
N LYS A 44 16.42 -6.62 -11.48
CA LYS A 44 17.59 -7.20 -12.16
C LYS A 44 17.46 -7.12 -13.67
N LEU A 45 16.31 -7.50 -14.21
CA LEU A 45 16.05 -7.42 -15.65
C LEU A 45 16.15 -5.97 -16.16
N ALA A 46 15.53 -5.02 -15.45
CA ALA A 46 15.63 -3.60 -15.78
C ALA A 46 17.08 -3.09 -15.75
N ASN A 47 17.90 -3.56 -14.81
CA ASN A 47 19.33 -3.23 -14.76
C ASN A 47 20.12 -3.85 -15.92
N ILE A 48 19.82 -5.09 -16.32
CA ILE A 48 20.46 -5.72 -17.48
C ILE A 48 20.11 -4.96 -18.76
N ILE A 49 18.82 -4.66 -18.98
CA ILE A 49 18.36 -3.86 -20.13
C ILE A 49 19.05 -2.50 -20.15
N TYR A 50 19.22 -1.87 -18.99
CA TYR A 50 19.94 -0.60 -18.88
C TYR A 50 21.42 -0.70 -19.25
N ILE A 51 22.13 -1.73 -18.76
CA ILE A 51 23.55 -1.92 -19.11
C ILE A 51 23.66 -2.09 -20.62
N ILE A 52 22.81 -2.92 -21.23
CA ILE A 52 22.79 -3.12 -22.69
C ILE A 52 22.45 -1.80 -23.41
N GLY A 53 21.42 -1.09 -22.97
CA GLY A 53 20.96 0.18 -23.54
C GLY A 53 21.98 1.31 -23.44
N LEU A 54 22.89 1.29 -22.47
CA LEU A 54 24.05 2.17 -22.40
C LEU A 54 25.20 1.76 -23.32
N MET A 55 25.43 0.46 -23.47
CA MET A 55 26.50 -0.04 -24.34
C MET A 55 26.23 0.24 -25.82
N VAL A 56 24.97 0.22 -26.27
CA VAL A 56 24.60 0.51 -27.67
C VAL A 56 25.04 1.91 -28.16
N PRO A 57 24.73 3.03 -27.48
CA PRO A 57 25.19 4.36 -27.89
C PRO A 57 26.69 4.57 -27.67
N ILE A 58 27.30 3.92 -26.67
CA ILE A 58 28.76 3.96 -26.46
C ILE A 58 29.50 3.27 -27.62
N TRP A 59 28.93 2.19 -28.16
CA TRP A 59 29.50 1.45 -29.28
C TRP A 59 29.24 2.11 -30.64
N PHE A 60 28.09 2.78 -30.79
CA PHE A 60 27.70 3.46 -32.04
C PHE A 60 28.20 4.90 -32.14
N CYS A 61 28.48 5.58 -31.01
CA CYS A 61 28.88 6.99 -30.98
C CYS A 61 30.15 7.23 -30.17
N ILE A 62 31.29 7.36 -30.88
CA ILE A 62 32.45 8.16 -30.43
C ILE A 62 32.09 9.67 -30.37
N ALA A 63 30.89 10.08 -30.80
CA ALA A 63 30.51 11.47 -30.97
C ALA A 63 29.67 12.03 -29.79
N ARG A 64 30.35 12.85 -28.97
CA ARG A 64 29.84 13.90 -28.06
C ARG A 64 29.17 13.44 -26.75
N LEU A 65 29.88 13.76 -25.66
CA LEU A 65 29.51 13.64 -24.24
C LEU A 65 28.06 14.08 -23.92
N THR A 66 27.52 15.04 -24.66
CA THR A 66 26.16 15.57 -24.48
C THR A 66 25.06 14.55 -24.78
N TYR A 67 25.24 13.67 -25.77
CA TYR A 67 24.26 12.63 -26.09
C TYR A 67 24.29 11.48 -25.07
N ALA A 68 25.47 11.15 -24.55
CA ALA A 68 25.63 10.15 -23.50
C ALA A 68 24.95 10.59 -22.19
N VAL A 69 25.09 11.87 -21.80
CA VAL A 69 24.43 12.43 -20.61
C VAL A 69 22.90 12.48 -20.77
N LEU A 70 22.40 12.83 -21.96
CA LEU A 70 20.96 12.85 -22.24
C LEU A 70 20.35 11.43 -22.29
N ALA A 71 21.06 10.47 -22.89
CA ALA A 71 20.63 9.07 -22.89
C ALA A 71 20.60 8.50 -21.46
N GLN A 72 21.60 8.83 -20.64
CA GLN A 72 21.69 8.44 -19.23
C GLN A 72 20.54 9.03 -18.40
N SER A 73 20.19 10.31 -18.59
CA SER A 73 19.09 10.93 -17.85
C SER A 73 17.72 10.36 -18.24
N ILE A 74 17.46 10.18 -19.55
CA ILE A 74 16.22 9.54 -20.04
C ILE A 74 16.12 8.09 -19.54
N CYS A 75 17.21 7.32 -19.57
CA CYS A 75 17.23 5.96 -19.01
C CYS A 75 17.00 5.93 -17.50
N THR A 76 17.54 6.89 -16.75
CA THR A 76 17.33 6.98 -15.29
C THR A 76 15.87 7.28 -14.97
N VAL A 77 15.25 8.19 -15.72
CA VAL A 77 13.81 8.48 -15.61
C VAL A 77 12.97 7.26 -16.00
N LEU A 78 13.30 6.58 -17.10
CA LEU A 78 12.60 5.36 -17.52
C LEU A 78 12.74 4.21 -16.51
N LYS A 79 13.90 4.06 -15.86
CA LYS A 79 14.08 3.15 -14.72
C LYS A 79 13.16 3.51 -13.58
N PHE A 80 13.13 4.78 -13.19
CA PHE A 80 12.25 5.26 -12.15
C PHE A 80 10.79 4.97 -12.52
N LEU A 81 10.36 5.22 -13.75
CA LEU A 81 9.01 4.89 -14.18
C LEU A 81 8.72 3.37 -14.20
N CYS A 82 9.63 2.54 -14.71
CA CYS A 82 9.44 1.09 -14.81
C CYS A 82 9.43 0.40 -13.44
N ILE A 83 10.28 0.85 -12.52
CA ILE A 83 10.36 0.31 -11.17
C ILE A 83 9.15 0.76 -10.33
N TYR A 84 8.60 1.95 -10.57
CA TYR A 84 7.59 2.54 -9.68
C TYR A 84 6.13 2.48 -10.18
N LEU A 85 5.80 2.40 -11.48
CA LEU A 85 4.41 2.70 -11.93
C LEU A 85 3.42 1.52 -12.10
N PRO A 86 3.65 0.45 -12.89
CA PRO A 86 2.58 -0.52 -13.19
C PRO A 86 2.43 -1.73 -12.23
N PRO A 87 3.48 -2.54 -11.94
CA PRO A 87 3.29 -3.83 -11.28
C PRO A 87 2.85 -3.69 -9.82
N MET A 88 3.29 -2.62 -9.13
CA MET A 88 2.95 -2.34 -7.73
C MET A 88 1.43 -2.37 -7.49
N ARG A 89 0.64 -1.70 -8.34
CA ARG A 89 -0.82 -1.58 -8.14
C ARG A 89 -1.56 -2.91 -8.27
N GLN A 90 -1.05 -3.84 -9.07
CA GLN A 90 -1.65 -5.15 -9.23
C GLN A 90 -1.26 -6.05 -8.04
N HIS A 91 0.00 -6.03 -7.63
CA HIS A 91 0.48 -6.77 -6.45
C HIS A 91 -0.26 -6.39 -5.17
N GLU A 92 -0.56 -5.11 -4.96
CA GLU A 92 -1.37 -4.66 -3.81
C GLU A 92 -2.79 -5.26 -3.83
N LYS A 93 -3.44 -5.28 -4.99
CA LYS A 93 -4.80 -5.84 -5.13
C LYS A 93 -4.82 -7.33 -4.87
N GLU A 94 -3.82 -8.05 -5.38
CA GLU A 94 -3.69 -9.49 -5.16
C GLU A 94 -3.39 -9.80 -3.69
N ALA A 95 -2.51 -9.02 -3.06
CA ALA A 95 -2.23 -9.12 -1.63
C ALA A 95 -3.45 -8.78 -0.76
N ASP A 96 -4.26 -7.79 -1.14
CA ASP A 96 -5.52 -7.46 -0.46
C ASP A 96 -6.52 -8.62 -0.53
N ILE A 97 -6.69 -9.24 -1.70
CA ILE A 97 -7.60 -10.38 -1.89
C ILE A 97 -7.14 -11.56 -1.02
N VAL A 98 -5.87 -11.96 -1.16
CA VAL A 98 -5.33 -13.12 -0.45
C VAL A 98 -5.27 -12.86 1.06
N GLY A 99 -4.89 -11.66 1.48
CA GLY A 99 -4.86 -11.26 2.88
C GLY A 99 -6.24 -11.32 3.54
N LEU A 100 -7.28 -10.79 2.87
CA LEU A 100 -8.67 -10.89 3.34
C LEU A 100 -9.16 -12.34 3.44
N GLN A 101 -8.81 -13.17 2.46
CA GLN A 101 -9.14 -14.61 2.49
C GLN A 101 -8.41 -15.33 3.63
N MET A 102 -7.15 -15.01 3.88
CA MET A 102 -6.38 -15.54 5.01
C MET A 102 -7.01 -15.15 6.35
N MET A 103 -7.42 -13.87 6.51
CA MET A 103 -8.13 -13.43 7.71
C MET A 103 -9.42 -14.21 7.93
N ALA A 104 -10.23 -14.41 6.89
CA ALA A 104 -11.47 -15.18 6.98
C ALA A 104 -11.24 -16.63 7.39
N LYS A 105 -10.24 -17.29 6.79
CA LYS A 105 -9.85 -18.67 7.13
C LYS A 105 -9.29 -18.79 8.55
N ALA A 106 -8.58 -17.76 9.02
CA ALA A 106 -8.07 -17.67 10.39
C ALA A 106 -9.12 -17.19 11.40
N CYS A 107 -10.38 -17.03 10.99
CA CYS A 107 -11.46 -16.57 11.83
C CYS A 107 -11.26 -15.17 12.46
N TYR A 108 -10.58 -14.25 11.75
CA TYR A 108 -10.56 -12.81 12.03
C TYR A 108 -11.61 -12.01 11.24
N ASP A 109 -12.06 -10.88 11.80
CA ASP A 109 -13.05 -10.02 11.14
C ASP A 109 -12.43 -9.25 9.97
N ALA A 110 -12.63 -9.73 8.75
CA ALA A 110 -12.14 -9.10 7.52
C ALA A 110 -12.64 -7.66 7.34
N ARG A 111 -13.74 -7.24 7.98
CA ARG A 111 -14.24 -5.87 7.94
C ARG A 111 -13.27 -4.89 8.61
N ALA A 112 -12.48 -5.36 9.59
CA ALA A 112 -11.48 -4.55 10.27
C ALA A 112 -10.37 -4.06 9.32
N ALA A 113 -10.15 -4.77 8.21
CA ALA A 113 -9.18 -4.35 7.21
C ALA A 113 -9.54 -2.98 6.61
N THR A 114 -10.78 -2.78 6.16
CA THR A 114 -11.24 -1.46 5.69
C THR A 114 -11.12 -0.36 6.75
N VAL A 115 -11.17 -0.73 8.03
CA VAL A 115 -11.05 0.22 9.13
C VAL A 115 -9.63 0.74 9.25
N ILE A 116 -8.66 -0.16 9.38
CA ILE A 116 -7.26 0.22 9.54
C ILE A 116 -6.74 0.93 8.29
N PHE A 117 -7.08 0.45 7.08
CA PHE A 117 -6.66 1.11 5.83
C PHE A 117 -7.28 2.51 5.65
N THR A 118 -8.49 2.74 6.17
CA THR A 118 -9.07 4.10 6.20
C THR A 118 -8.34 5.01 7.20
N LYS A 119 -8.05 4.52 8.41
CA LYS A 119 -7.28 5.28 9.43
C LYS A 119 -5.90 5.66 8.89
N LEU A 120 -5.26 4.72 8.22
CA LEU A 120 -3.96 4.87 7.57
C LEU A 120 -4.00 5.92 6.46
N SER A 121 -5.02 5.89 5.59
CA SER A 121 -5.24 6.92 4.57
C SER A 121 -5.43 8.32 5.18
N GLU A 122 -6.26 8.44 6.23
CA GLU A 122 -6.49 9.71 6.93
C GLU A 122 -5.20 10.25 7.58
N PHE A 123 -4.38 9.37 8.15
CA PHE A 123 -3.11 9.73 8.76
C PHE A 123 -2.11 10.28 7.73
N VAL A 124 -2.07 9.70 6.53
CA VAL A 124 -1.22 10.19 5.44
C VAL A 124 -1.70 11.56 4.94
N GLU A 125 -3.00 11.74 4.76
CA GLU A 125 -3.57 13.06 4.39
C GLU A 125 -3.20 14.13 5.42
N GLU A 126 -3.35 13.84 6.71
CA GLU A 126 -3.00 14.77 7.80
C GLU A 126 -1.49 15.07 7.82
N MET A 127 -0.64 14.10 7.49
CA MET A 127 0.80 14.30 7.38
C MET A 127 1.23 15.10 6.15
N GLU A 128 0.50 15.01 5.03
CA GLU A 128 0.78 15.77 3.81
C GLU A 128 0.45 17.26 3.98
N GLU A 129 -0.50 17.58 4.87
CA GLU A 129 -0.88 18.96 5.24
C GLU A 129 0.14 19.63 6.19
N LEU A 130 1.05 18.87 6.82
CA LEU A 130 2.10 19.42 7.67
C LEU A 130 3.25 20.05 6.86
N PRO A 131 3.87 21.15 7.33
CA PRO A 131 4.98 21.77 6.63
C PRO A 131 6.16 20.79 6.49
N LYS A 132 6.58 20.53 5.25
CA LYS A 132 7.73 19.67 4.91
C LYS A 132 9.03 20.28 5.45
N ARG A 133 9.41 20.02 6.71
CA ARG A 133 10.81 20.01 7.19
C ARG A 133 10.93 19.76 8.69
N THR A 134 11.61 18.67 9.05
CA THR A 134 12.74 18.62 10.01
C THR A 134 13.35 17.21 9.95
N PRO A 135 14.69 17.06 9.87
CA PRO A 135 15.38 15.75 9.84
C PRO A 135 15.33 14.97 11.17
N ASP A 136 14.67 15.52 12.18
CA ASP A 136 14.62 15.08 13.57
C ASP A 136 13.38 14.21 13.89
N ASN A 137 12.46 14.05 12.95
CA ASN A 137 11.29 13.17 13.09
C ASN A 137 11.56 11.80 12.41
N GLU A 138 12.32 10.91 13.04
CA GLU A 138 12.49 9.52 12.61
C GLU A 138 11.14 8.80 12.37
N LEU A 139 10.12 9.16 13.16
CA LEU A 139 8.74 8.66 13.06
C LEU A 139 8.06 9.05 11.74
N HIS A 140 8.36 10.25 11.20
CA HIS A 140 7.84 10.72 9.91
C HIS A 140 8.35 9.82 8.78
N PHE A 141 9.61 9.40 8.82
CA PHE A 141 10.22 8.66 7.72
C PHE A 141 9.68 7.24 7.59
N LYS A 142 9.42 6.57 8.71
CA LYS A 142 9.11 5.12 8.73
C LYS A 142 7.67 4.77 8.36
N VAL A 143 6.70 5.61 8.77
CA VAL A 143 5.32 5.46 8.32
C VAL A 143 5.23 5.76 6.83
N ILE A 144 5.91 6.81 6.36
CA ILE A 144 6.04 7.14 4.94
C ILE A 144 6.70 6.00 4.16
N ASP A 145 7.67 5.26 4.71
CA ASP A 145 8.37 4.19 4.00
C ASP A 145 7.43 3.01 3.63
N CYS A 146 6.48 2.67 4.51
CA CYS A 146 5.50 1.62 4.20
C CYS A 146 4.41 2.10 3.22
N PHE A 147 3.99 3.37 3.25
CA PHE A 147 3.12 3.94 2.21
C PHE A 147 3.86 4.21 0.89
N ALA A 148 5.17 4.39 0.94
CA ALA A 148 6.03 4.48 -0.22
C ALA A 148 6.19 3.10 -0.89
N THR A 149 6.08 2.00 -0.13
CA THR A 149 6.06 0.63 -0.68
C THR A 149 4.66 0.10 -0.99
N HIS A 150 3.63 0.47 -0.19
CA HIS A 150 2.23 0.02 -0.24
C HIS A 150 1.24 1.20 -0.12
N PRO A 151 1.12 2.06 -1.15
CA PRO A 151 0.27 3.24 -1.08
C PRO A 151 -1.21 2.88 -0.87
N ALA A 152 -1.78 3.35 0.25
CA ALA A 152 -3.19 3.20 0.58
C ALA A 152 -4.03 4.17 -0.26
N PHE A 153 -4.47 3.73 -1.44
CA PHE A 153 -5.36 4.53 -2.27
C PHE A 153 -6.83 4.35 -1.85
N PRO A 154 -7.69 5.37 -2.00
CA PRO A 154 -9.14 5.25 -1.81
C PRO A 154 -9.76 4.08 -2.62
N LEU A 155 -9.21 3.82 -3.80
CA LEU A 155 -9.58 2.71 -4.68
C LEU A 155 -9.33 1.32 -4.05
N ARG A 156 -8.32 1.17 -3.18
CA ARG A 156 -8.06 -0.09 -2.46
C ARG A 156 -9.16 -0.36 -1.44
N ILE A 157 -9.55 0.66 -0.67
CA ILE A 157 -10.63 0.53 0.33
C ILE A 157 -11.93 0.14 -0.35
N GLU A 158 -12.29 0.78 -1.47
CA GLU A 158 -13.49 0.43 -2.25
C GLU A 158 -13.44 -1.02 -2.77
N HIS A 159 -12.27 -1.46 -3.27
CA HIS A 159 -12.07 -2.82 -3.72
C HIS A 159 -12.23 -3.83 -2.57
N MET A 160 -11.64 -3.56 -1.41
CA MET A 160 -11.80 -4.39 -0.22
C MET A 160 -13.26 -4.47 0.23
N GLU A 161 -13.98 -3.33 0.25
CA GLU A 161 -15.41 -3.29 0.59
C GLU A 161 -16.25 -4.18 -0.33
N LYS A 162 -15.93 -4.22 -1.63
CA LYS A 162 -16.58 -5.11 -2.61
C LYS A 162 -16.31 -6.59 -2.34
N LEU A 163 -15.14 -6.93 -1.79
CA LEU A 163 -14.75 -8.30 -1.45
C LEU A 163 -15.34 -8.80 -0.12
N ILE A 164 -15.66 -7.89 0.81
CA ILE A 164 -16.17 -8.26 2.14
C ILE A 164 -17.31 -9.29 2.09
N PRO A 165 -18.38 -9.17 1.28
CA PRO A 165 -19.47 -10.13 1.28
C PRO A 165 -19.01 -11.55 0.92
N GLU A 166 -18.07 -11.69 -0.01
CA GLU A 166 -17.51 -12.97 -0.42
C GLU A 166 -16.62 -13.57 0.67
N VAL A 167 -15.76 -12.74 1.26
CA VAL A 167 -14.85 -13.13 2.34
C VAL A 167 -15.62 -13.54 3.60
N LEU A 168 -16.74 -12.88 3.89
CA LEU A 168 -17.64 -13.28 4.98
C LEU A 168 -18.32 -14.62 4.71
N LYS A 169 -18.70 -14.92 3.45
CA LYS A 169 -19.19 -16.26 3.09
C LYS A 169 -18.10 -17.31 3.30
N LEU A 170 -16.86 -17.04 2.87
CA LEU A 170 -15.73 -17.93 3.10
C LEU A 170 -15.52 -18.22 4.60
N ARG A 171 -15.60 -17.19 5.43
CA ARG A 171 -15.53 -17.34 6.89
C ARG A 171 -16.61 -18.29 7.43
N THR A 172 -17.85 -18.18 6.96
CA THR A 172 -18.94 -19.08 7.38
C THR A 172 -18.68 -20.52 6.93
N GLN A 173 -18.09 -20.73 5.74
CA GLN A 173 -17.70 -22.06 5.26
C GLN A 173 -16.58 -22.68 6.11
N CYS A 174 -15.73 -21.86 6.73
CA CYS A 174 -14.69 -22.31 7.66
C CYS A 174 -15.19 -22.60 9.08
N ASN A 175 -16.51 -22.60 9.34
CA ASN A 175 -17.10 -22.82 10.67
C ASN A 175 -16.59 -21.86 11.75
N CYS A 176 -16.25 -20.62 11.37
CA CYS A 176 -15.78 -19.62 12.31
C CYS A 176 -16.89 -19.08 13.24
N PRO A 177 -16.53 -18.56 14.43
CA PRO A 177 -17.49 -17.93 15.34
C PRO A 177 -18.23 -16.73 14.72
N THR A 178 -19.43 -16.48 15.24
CA THR A 178 -20.25 -15.31 14.87
C THR A 178 -19.49 -14.02 15.13
N LEU A 179 -19.64 -13.09 14.19
CA LEU A 179 -18.98 -11.79 14.28
C LEU A 179 -19.71 -10.87 15.27
N LYS A 180 -18.93 -9.99 15.91
CA LYS A 180 -19.45 -8.90 16.74
C LYS A 180 -20.06 -7.80 15.86
N SER A 181 -20.43 -6.68 16.50
CA SER A 181 -20.87 -5.46 15.82
C SER A 181 -19.89 -5.06 14.71
N ASP A 182 -20.42 -4.48 13.64
CA ASP A 182 -19.60 -4.08 12.49
C ASP A 182 -18.64 -2.95 12.89
N PRO A 183 -17.31 -3.16 12.83
CA PRO A 183 -16.33 -2.18 13.27
C PRO A 183 -16.33 -0.92 12.39
N ARG A 184 -16.89 -0.99 11.17
CA ARG A 184 -16.96 0.14 10.23
C ARG A 184 -17.99 1.19 10.63
N GLN A 185 -18.95 0.85 11.50
CA GLN A 185 -19.99 1.81 11.95
C GLN A 185 -19.38 3.08 12.55
N LYS A 186 -18.30 2.95 13.34
CA LYS A 186 -17.61 4.10 13.94
C LYS A 186 -17.00 5.01 12.87
N LEU A 187 -16.45 4.44 11.80
CA LEU A 187 -15.89 5.21 10.70
C LEU A 187 -16.97 5.95 9.91
N TYR A 188 -18.07 5.27 9.57
CA TYR A 188 -19.17 5.91 8.84
C TYR A 188 -19.79 7.06 9.65
N ALA A 189 -19.95 6.88 10.97
CA ALA A 189 -20.42 7.94 11.86
C ALA A 189 -19.45 9.15 11.90
N ARG A 190 -18.13 8.90 11.92
CA ARG A 190 -17.10 9.95 11.86
C ARG A 190 -17.16 10.72 10.54
N LYS A 191 -17.27 10.01 9.41
CA LYS A 191 -17.39 10.63 8.07
C LYS A 191 -18.63 11.51 7.96
N GLN A 192 -19.80 10.99 8.36
CA GLN A 192 -21.06 11.75 8.34
C GLN A 192 -20.95 13.05 9.15
N LYS A 193 -20.38 12.99 10.36
CA LYS A 193 -20.16 14.18 11.19
C LYS A 193 -19.22 15.20 10.52
N LYS A 194 -18.15 14.74 9.85
CA LYS A 194 -17.20 15.60 9.12
C LYS A 194 -17.89 16.29 7.94
N ASP A 195 -18.75 15.57 7.22
CA ASP A 195 -19.51 16.10 6.08
C ASP A 195 -20.57 17.11 6.51
N GLU A 196 -21.27 16.85 7.63
CA GLU A 196 -22.21 17.80 8.23
C GLU A 196 -21.52 19.12 8.65
N ILE A 197 -20.33 19.02 9.24
CA ILE A 197 -19.54 20.21 9.63
C ILE A 197 -19.13 21.00 8.39
N LYS A 198 -18.59 20.32 7.36
CA LYS A 198 -18.22 20.97 6.09
C LYS A 198 -19.41 21.67 5.44
N LYS A 199 -20.58 21.01 5.42
CA LYS A 199 -21.81 21.59 4.88
C LYS A 199 -22.23 22.84 5.64
N LYS A 200 -22.21 22.81 6.98
CA LYS A 200 -22.51 24.00 7.81
C LYS A 200 -21.57 25.17 7.51
N ILE A 201 -20.27 24.90 7.39
CA ILE A 201 -19.27 25.92 7.06
C ILE A 201 -19.54 26.50 5.67
N SER A 202 -19.85 25.67 4.66
CA SER A 202 -20.15 26.14 3.30
C SER A 202 -21.44 26.95 3.17
N THR A 203 -22.40 26.78 4.09
CA THR A 203 -23.66 27.54 4.10
C THR A 203 -23.60 28.83 4.92
N SER A 204 -22.49 29.08 5.61
CA SER A 204 -22.25 30.28 6.42
C SER A 204 -21.39 31.34 5.73
N TYR A 205 -20.97 31.09 4.48
CA TYR A 205 -20.35 32.06 3.56
C TYR A 205 -21.31 32.33 2.39
#